data_AF-A0A1G3Y4B8-F1
#
_entry.id   AF-A0A1G3Y4B8-F1
#
_cell.length_a   1.000
_cell.length_b   1.000
_cell.length_c   1.000
_cell.angle_alpha   90.00
_cell.angle_beta   90.00
_cell.angle_gamma   90.00
#
_symmetry.space_group_name_H-M   'P 1'
#
loop_
_entity.id
_entity.type
_entity.pdbx_description
1 polymer ?
#
loop_
_entity_poly.entity_id
_entity_poly.type
_entity_poly.pdbx_seq_one_letter_code
_entity_poly.pdbx_strand_id
1 'polypeptide(L)'
;MELKDIIDVEGWRHLAEDIYTLFGFNGTVLDKNNTPVHSPVGWANRICPVIKGGENRILCASAQQGMSKIAAEKREPLIDECEVGFTKFVVPIFLNDEFLGTVSGCGNLLEDSEADVFYIGKLLKKKEEEIEGLLITVPRISQNKITETIRYVQEKIKEILSNKSL
;
A
#
# COMPACT_ATOMS: atom_id res chain seq x y z
N MET A 1 -11.69 -9.35 17.43
CA MET A 1 -10.23 -9.41 17.69
C MET A 1 -9.54 -8.25 16.98
N GLU A 2 -8.36 -7.82 17.43
CA GLU A 2 -7.55 -6.79 16.76
C GLU A 2 -6.22 -7.35 16.26
N LEU A 3 -5.60 -6.69 15.28
CA LEU A 3 -4.29 -7.10 14.75
C LEU A 3 -3.22 -7.17 15.86
N LYS A 4 -3.30 -6.26 16.85
CA LYS A 4 -2.36 -6.19 17.97
C LYS A 4 -2.51 -7.34 18.97
N ASP A 5 -3.62 -8.08 18.93
CA ASP A 5 -3.81 -9.29 19.73
C ASP A 5 -3.07 -10.50 19.14
N ILE A 6 -2.71 -10.43 17.84
CA ILE A 6 -2.01 -11.48 17.10
C ILE A 6 -0.49 -11.34 17.31
N ILE A 7 0.07 -10.19 16.97
CA ILE A 7 1.46 -9.82 17.22
C ILE A 7 1.54 -8.34 17.59
N ASP A 8 2.63 -7.93 18.21
CA ASP A 8 2.83 -6.54 18.58
C ASP A 8 3.00 -5.61 17.36
N VAL A 9 3.00 -4.31 17.64
CA VAL A 9 3.13 -3.27 16.60
C VAL A 9 4.42 -3.43 15.80
N GLU A 10 5.52 -3.82 16.46
CA GLU A 10 6.81 -4.01 15.80
C GLU A 10 6.81 -5.19 14.84
N GLY A 11 6.16 -6.30 15.18
CA GLY A 11 6.00 -7.42 14.25
C GLY A 11 5.24 -7.04 12.98
N TRP A 12 4.17 -6.24 13.10
CA TRP A 12 3.48 -5.71 11.92
C TRP A 12 4.32 -4.70 11.15
N ARG A 13 5.10 -3.87 11.86
CA ARG A 13 6.02 -2.91 11.25
C ARG A 13 7.10 -3.61 10.43
N HIS A 14 7.66 -4.71 10.92
CA HIS A 14 8.65 -5.51 10.17
C HIS A 14 8.10 -6.03 8.85
N LEU A 15 6.84 -6.50 8.80
CA LEU A 15 6.24 -6.90 7.53
C LEU A 15 6.12 -5.72 6.54
N ALA A 16 5.78 -4.53 7.03
CA ALA A 16 5.78 -3.33 6.19
C ALA A 16 7.19 -2.92 5.72
N GLU A 17 8.21 -3.11 6.57
CA GLU A 17 9.62 -2.90 6.20
C GLU A 17 10.09 -3.90 5.15
N ASP A 18 9.70 -5.16 5.24
CA ASP A 18 10.03 -6.17 4.22
C ASP A 18 9.44 -5.78 2.86
N ILE A 19 8.18 -5.31 2.84
CA ILE A 19 7.54 -4.79 1.63
C ILE A 19 8.34 -3.62 1.02
N TYR A 20 8.87 -2.73 1.87
CA TYR A 20 9.66 -1.59 1.42
C TYR A 20 11.06 -2.00 0.94
N THR A 21 11.80 -2.77 1.72
CA THR A 21 13.20 -3.10 1.47
C THR A 21 13.37 -4.13 0.35
N LEU A 22 12.48 -5.11 0.24
CA LEU A 22 12.58 -6.20 -0.74
C LEU A 22 11.90 -5.86 -2.07
N PHE A 23 10.85 -5.03 -2.03
CA PHE A 23 9.99 -4.78 -3.20
C PHE A 23 9.81 -3.30 -3.55
N GLY A 24 10.34 -2.37 -2.75
CA GLY A 24 10.32 -0.94 -3.07
C GLY A 24 8.95 -0.26 -2.93
N PHE A 25 7.97 -0.90 -2.29
CA PHE A 25 6.66 -0.29 -2.04
C PHE A 25 6.64 0.48 -0.73
N ASN A 26 5.83 1.54 -0.64
CA ASN A 26 5.45 2.10 0.67
C ASN A 26 4.50 1.11 1.36
N GLY A 27 5.08 0.15 2.11
CA GLY A 27 4.36 -0.87 2.87
C GLY A 27 3.59 -0.27 4.04
N THR A 28 2.37 -0.75 4.29
CA THR A 28 1.56 -0.34 5.44
C THR A 28 0.59 -1.44 5.86
N VAL A 29 0.54 -1.73 7.16
CA VAL A 29 -0.50 -2.55 7.77
C VAL A 29 -1.56 -1.65 8.41
N LEU A 30 -2.83 -1.90 8.09
CA LEU A 30 -3.97 -1.13 8.57
C LEU A 30 -4.99 -2.04 9.24
N ASP A 31 -5.66 -1.53 10.28
CA ASP A 31 -6.76 -2.22 10.94
C ASP A 31 -8.04 -2.26 10.08
N LYS A 32 -9.09 -2.90 10.59
CA LYS A 32 -10.41 -2.97 9.95
C LYS A 32 -11.07 -1.63 9.65
N ASN A 33 -10.61 -0.55 10.29
CA ASN A 33 -11.08 0.82 10.08
C ASN A 33 -10.16 1.60 9.13
N ASN A 34 -9.21 0.95 8.46
CA ASN A 34 -8.18 1.57 7.63
C ASN A 34 -7.27 2.56 8.40
N THR A 35 -7.01 2.30 9.67
CA THR A 35 -6.03 3.06 10.47
C THR A 35 -4.69 2.32 10.49
N PRO A 36 -3.57 2.96 10.12
CA PRO A 36 -2.25 2.34 10.21
C PRO A 36 -1.94 1.90 11.65
N VAL A 37 -1.47 0.67 11.83
CA VAL A 37 -1.18 0.13 13.17
C VAL A 37 0.23 0.45 13.67
N HIS A 38 1.11 0.93 12.78
CA HIS A 38 2.51 1.26 13.03
C HIS A 38 2.90 2.59 12.38
N SER A 39 4.06 3.13 12.74
CA SER A 39 4.64 4.32 12.10
C SER A 39 5.12 4.04 10.67
N PRO A 40 5.16 5.04 9.76
CA PRO A 40 5.62 4.84 8.38
C PRO A 40 7.06 4.31 8.31
N VAL A 41 7.30 3.36 7.40
CA VAL A 41 8.61 2.69 7.21
C VAL A 41 9.48 3.31 6.12
N GLY A 42 8.93 4.22 5.31
CA GLY A 42 9.63 4.85 4.18
C GLY A 42 8.68 5.25 3.06
N TRP A 43 9.23 5.85 2.01
CA TRP A 43 8.50 6.25 0.80
C TRP A 43 9.12 5.59 -0.42
N ALA A 44 8.28 5.02 -1.30
CA ALA A 44 8.74 4.45 -2.57
C ALA A 44 9.33 5.50 -3.53
N ASN A 45 8.89 6.75 -3.42
CA ASN A 45 9.25 7.85 -4.32
C ASN A 45 9.13 9.22 -3.63
N ARG A 46 9.54 10.30 -4.30
CA ARG A 46 9.51 11.66 -3.73
C ARG A 46 8.20 12.41 -3.94
N ILE A 47 7.30 11.96 -4.81
CA ILE A 47 6.05 12.67 -5.11
C ILE A 47 4.92 12.31 -4.14
N CYS A 48 4.84 11.05 -3.69
CA CYS A 48 3.85 10.59 -2.72
C CYS A 48 3.84 11.39 -1.40
N PRO A 49 4.99 11.75 -0.77
CA PRO A 49 4.95 12.62 0.40
C PRO A 49 4.44 14.04 0.10
N VAL A 50 4.67 14.55 -1.12
CA VAL A 50 4.12 15.86 -1.54
C VAL A 50 2.60 15.78 -1.68
N ILE A 51 2.07 14.69 -2.26
CA ILE A 51 0.63 14.44 -2.36
C ILE A 51 -0.01 14.30 -0.97
N LYS A 52 0.56 13.46 -0.09
CA LYS A 52 0.00 13.21 1.25
C LYS A 52 0.23 14.33 2.26
N GLY A 53 1.11 15.29 1.94
CA GLY A 53 1.50 16.39 2.82
C GLY A 53 0.46 17.50 2.94
N GLY A 54 -0.57 17.53 2.09
CA GLY A 54 -1.64 18.53 2.11
C GLY A 54 -3.05 17.92 2.08
N GLU A 55 -3.99 18.69 1.54
CA GLU A 55 -5.41 18.30 1.41
C GLU A 55 -5.62 17.04 0.56
N ASN A 56 -4.67 16.73 -0.33
CA ASN A 56 -4.72 15.59 -1.23
C ASN A 56 -4.49 14.23 -0.55
N ARG A 57 -4.20 14.21 0.77
CA ARG A 57 -4.15 12.97 1.57
C ARG A 57 -5.45 12.16 1.45
N ILE A 58 -6.58 12.84 1.29
CA ILE A 58 -7.90 12.19 1.17
C ILE A 58 -7.97 11.24 -0.02
N LEU A 59 -7.26 11.52 -1.12
CA LEU A 59 -7.18 10.64 -2.29
C LEU A 59 -6.55 9.31 -1.89
N CYS A 60 -5.38 9.35 -1.26
CA CYS A 60 -4.70 8.13 -0.81
C CYS A 60 -5.54 7.33 0.20
N ALA A 61 -6.29 8.01 1.07
CA ALA A 61 -7.19 7.36 2.02
C ALA A 61 -8.40 6.73 1.32
N SER A 62 -8.97 7.40 0.33
CA SER A 62 -10.10 6.94 -0.48
C SER A 62 -9.74 5.67 -1.27
N ALA A 63 -8.63 5.68 -2.02
CA ALA A 63 -8.15 4.49 -2.72
C ALA A 63 -7.92 3.32 -1.76
N GLN A 64 -7.29 3.57 -0.60
CA GLN A 64 -7.09 2.54 0.42
C GLN A 64 -8.42 1.96 0.92
N GLN A 65 -9.38 2.80 1.29
CA GLN A 65 -10.67 2.35 1.82
C GLN A 65 -11.46 1.55 0.79
N GLY A 66 -11.53 2.04 -0.46
CA GLY A 66 -12.22 1.37 -1.55
C GLY A 66 -11.62 0.00 -1.85
N MET A 67 -10.29 -0.06 -2.02
CA MET A 67 -9.60 -1.32 -2.29
C MET A 67 -9.70 -2.31 -1.13
N SER A 68 -9.56 -1.85 0.13
CA SER A 68 -9.74 -2.70 1.32
C SER A 68 -11.12 -3.32 1.38
N LYS A 69 -12.17 -2.53 1.07
CA LYS A 69 -13.55 -3.03 1.07
C LYS A 69 -13.71 -4.16 0.05
N ILE A 70 -13.27 -3.94 -1.19
CA ILE A 70 -13.36 -4.95 -2.26
C ILE A 70 -12.56 -6.21 -1.91
N ALA A 71 -11.33 -6.04 -1.41
CA ALA A 71 -10.47 -7.15 -1.00
C ALA A 71 -11.09 -7.94 0.16
N ALA A 72 -11.68 -7.27 1.15
CA ALA A 72 -12.37 -7.91 2.27
C ALA A 72 -13.64 -8.67 1.80
N GLU A 73 -14.45 -8.07 0.93
CA GLU A 73 -15.66 -8.71 0.37
C GLU A 73 -15.32 -9.96 -0.44
N LYS A 74 -14.27 -9.91 -1.25
CA LYS A 74 -13.81 -11.04 -2.07
C LYS A 74 -12.96 -12.05 -1.30
N ARG A 75 -12.41 -11.65 -0.14
CA ARG A 75 -11.41 -12.39 0.62
C ARG A 75 -10.15 -12.72 -0.18
N GLU A 76 -9.80 -11.83 -1.12
CA GLU A 76 -8.70 -12.01 -2.06
C GLU A 76 -7.87 -10.72 -2.15
N PRO A 77 -6.56 -10.83 -2.47
CA PRO A 77 -5.77 -9.66 -2.81
C PRO A 77 -6.34 -8.87 -3.98
N LEU A 78 -6.17 -7.56 -3.95
CA LEU A 78 -6.51 -6.66 -5.04
C LEU A 78 -5.28 -5.88 -5.49
N ILE A 79 -5.07 -5.78 -6.79
CA ILE A 79 -4.11 -4.89 -7.44
C ILE A 79 -4.92 -3.88 -8.24
N ASP A 80 -4.60 -2.60 -8.08
CA ASP A 80 -5.23 -1.52 -8.86
C ASP A 80 -4.31 -0.29 -8.87
N GLU A 81 -4.70 0.75 -9.59
CA GLU A 81 -4.03 2.05 -9.60
C GLU A 81 -4.67 3.01 -8.59
N CYS A 82 -3.86 3.84 -7.93
CA CYS A 82 -4.38 4.97 -7.15
C CYS A 82 -4.79 6.14 -8.07
N GLU A 83 -5.38 7.19 -7.52
CA GLU A 83 -5.92 8.32 -8.29
C GLU A 83 -4.88 9.07 -9.14
N VAL A 84 -3.58 8.91 -8.85
CA VAL A 84 -2.48 9.50 -9.63
C VAL A 84 -1.74 8.49 -10.51
N GLY A 85 -2.29 7.29 -10.69
CA GLY A 85 -1.78 6.26 -11.61
C GLY A 85 -0.67 5.36 -11.05
N PHE A 86 -0.39 5.39 -9.74
CA PHE A 86 0.60 4.48 -9.16
C PHE A 86 -0.05 3.17 -8.74
N THR A 87 0.65 2.07 -9.04
CA THR A 87 0.23 0.73 -8.67
C THR A 87 0.17 0.58 -7.16
N LYS A 88 -0.95 0.03 -6.71
CA LYS A 88 -1.27 -0.27 -5.34
C LYS A 88 -1.73 -1.72 -5.25
N PHE A 89 -1.37 -2.39 -4.17
CA PHE A 89 -1.96 -3.67 -3.80
C PHE A 89 -2.51 -3.62 -2.37
N VAL A 90 -3.50 -4.48 -2.12
CA VAL A 90 -4.09 -4.71 -0.80
C VAL A 90 -4.30 -6.20 -0.61
N VAL A 91 -3.85 -6.75 0.53
CA VAL A 91 -4.04 -8.14 0.95
C VAL A 91 -4.87 -8.14 2.22
N PRO A 92 -6.07 -8.73 2.24
CA PRO A 92 -6.92 -8.74 3.42
C PRO A 92 -6.42 -9.77 4.45
N ILE A 93 -6.54 -9.44 5.73
CA ILE A 93 -6.19 -10.31 6.85
C ILE A 93 -7.48 -10.82 7.49
N PHE A 94 -7.60 -12.15 7.55
CA PHE A 94 -8.70 -12.84 8.22
C PHE A 94 -8.19 -13.84 9.26
N LEU A 95 -8.90 -13.97 10.37
CA LEU A 95 -8.70 -15.04 11.34
C LEU A 95 -10.08 -15.56 11.79
N ASN A 96 -10.32 -16.87 11.67
CA ASN A 96 -11.62 -17.50 11.98
C ASN A 96 -12.80 -16.77 11.33
N ASP A 97 -12.69 -16.47 10.04
CA ASP A 97 -13.67 -15.71 9.23
C ASP A 97 -13.89 -14.23 9.62
N GLU A 98 -13.24 -13.73 10.67
CA GLU A 98 -13.27 -12.31 11.07
C GLU A 98 -12.25 -11.50 10.26
N PHE A 99 -12.70 -10.41 9.62
CA PHE A 99 -11.82 -9.44 8.95
C PHE A 99 -11.14 -8.54 9.99
N LEU A 100 -9.81 -8.53 9.99
CA LEU A 100 -9.03 -7.79 10.98
C LEU A 100 -8.37 -6.52 10.43
N GLY A 101 -8.23 -6.44 9.11
CA GLY A 101 -7.55 -5.34 8.43
C GLY A 101 -6.84 -5.79 7.16
N THR A 102 -5.87 -5.00 6.72
CA THR A 102 -5.16 -5.24 5.45
C THR A 102 -3.68 -4.96 5.56
N VAL A 103 -2.88 -5.67 4.77
CA VAL A 103 -1.52 -5.28 4.40
C VAL A 103 -1.57 -4.65 3.01
N SER A 104 -0.88 -3.54 2.79
CA SER A 104 -0.89 -2.84 1.51
C SER A 104 0.48 -2.30 1.12
N GLY A 105 0.66 -2.01 -0.17
CA GLY A 105 1.81 -1.29 -0.71
C GLY A 105 1.42 -0.41 -1.88
N CYS A 106 2.09 0.74 -2.05
CA CYS A 106 1.85 1.68 -3.16
C CYS A 106 3.13 2.44 -3.54
N GLY A 107 3.10 3.16 -4.66
CA GLY A 107 4.10 4.16 -5.04
C GLY A 107 5.07 3.73 -6.14
N ASN A 108 4.80 2.62 -6.82
CA ASN A 108 5.48 2.22 -8.05
C ASN A 108 4.58 2.52 -9.26
N LEU A 109 5.19 2.66 -10.43
CA LEU A 109 4.49 2.73 -11.71
C LEU A 109 4.64 1.38 -12.43
N LEU A 110 3.57 0.86 -13.04
CA LEU A 110 3.70 -0.33 -13.89
C LEU A 110 4.60 -0.01 -15.10
N GLU A 111 5.38 -0.99 -15.56
CA GLU A 111 6.37 -0.80 -16.64
C GLU A 111 5.80 -0.11 -17.89
N ASP A 112 4.57 -0.45 -18.29
CA ASP A 112 3.89 0.08 -19.48
C ASP A 112 2.91 1.23 -19.16
N SER A 113 2.86 1.71 -17.92
CA SER A 113 2.00 2.83 -17.50
C SER A 113 2.76 4.15 -17.51
N GLU A 114 1.99 5.23 -17.59
CA GLU A 114 2.46 6.62 -17.48
C GLU A 114 1.58 7.39 -16.49
N ALA A 115 2.19 8.28 -15.74
CA ALA A 115 1.47 9.17 -14.83
C ALA A 115 1.06 10.45 -15.57
N ASP A 116 -0.16 10.93 -15.33
CA ASP A 116 -0.66 12.18 -15.92
C ASP A 116 -0.03 13.40 -15.22
N VAL A 117 1.03 13.93 -15.85
CA VAL A 117 1.78 15.11 -15.38
C VAL A 117 0.87 16.32 -15.21
N PHE A 118 -0.03 16.56 -16.17
CA PHE A 118 -0.93 17.71 -16.15
C PHE A 118 -1.92 17.61 -14.99
N TYR A 119 -2.57 16.46 -14.83
CA TYR A 119 -3.49 16.19 -13.72
C TYR A 119 -2.80 16.36 -12.37
N ILE A 120 -1.62 15.77 -12.18
CA ILE A 120 -0.87 15.86 -10.93
C ILE A 120 -0.41 17.31 -10.68
N GLY A 121 0.00 18.04 -11.73
CA GLY A 121 0.35 19.46 -11.64
C GLY A 121 -0.82 20.32 -11.16
N LYS A 122 -2.03 20.08 -11.69
CA LYS A 122 -3.26 20.75 -11.21
C LYS A 122 -3.58 20.38 -9.76
N LEU A 123 -3.48 19.10 -9.42
CA LEU A 123 -3.73 18.60 -8.07
C LEU A 123 -2.82 19.24 -7.02
N LEU A 124 -1.53 19.36 -7.35
CA LEU A 124 -0.50 19.91 -6.45
C LEU A 124 -0.32 21.42 -6.58
N LYS A 125 -1.02 22.08 -7.52
CA LYS A 125 -0.84 23.50 -7.87
C LYS A 125 0.63 23.82 -8.19
N LYS A 126 1.28 22.94 -8.97
CA LYS A 126 2.69 23.02 -9.37
C LYS A 126 2.83 23.04 -10.88
N LYS A 127 3.98 23.54 -11.37
CA LYS A 127 4.32 23.48 -12.79
C LYS A 127 4.62 22.04 -13.21
N GLU A 128 4.33 21.70 -14.45
CA GLU A 128 4.58 20.36 -15.00
C GLU A 128 6.06 19.96 -14.89
N GLU A 129 6.99 20.87 -15.16
CA GLU A 129 8.44 20.65 -14.98
C GLU A 129 8.83 20.21 -13.55
N GLU A 130 8.18 20.78 -12.52
CA GLU A 130 8.39 20.33 -11.13
C GLU A 130 7.83 18.93 -10.91
N ILE A 131 6.71 18.59 -11.54
CA ILE A 131 6.08 17.27 -11.44
C ILE A 131 6.92 16.21 -12.15
N GLU A 132 7.39 16.48 -13.37
CA GLU A 132 8.30 15.61 -14.12
C GLU A 132 9.55 15.30 -13.30
N GLY A 133 10.17 16.32 -12.68
CA GLY A 133 11.33 16.15 -11.81
C GLY A 133 11.06 15.24 -10.60
N LEU A 134 9.83 15.25 -10.07
CA LEU A 134 9.43 14.34 -8.99
C LEU A 134 9.12 12.93 -9.51
N LEU A 135 8.48 12.82 -10.68
CA LEU A 135 8.10 11.55 -11.30
C LEU A 135 9.30 10.72 -11.77
N ILE A 136 10.43 11.35 -12.11
CA ILE A 136 11.70 10.63 -12.40
C ILE A 136 12.11 9.71 -11.23
N THR A 137 11.67 10.01 -10.00
CA THR A 137 11.99 9.19 -8.82
C THR A 137 11.00 8.08 -8.56
N VAL A 138 9.95 7.93 -9.37
CA VAL A 138 8.97 6.86 -9.22
C VAL A 138 9.57 5.58 -9.81
N PRO A 139 9.83 4.55 -8.99
CA PRO A 139 10.32 3.27 -9.49
C PRO A 139 9.28 2.60 -10.39
N ARG A 140 9.76 1.93 -11.43
CA ARG A 140 8.93 1.06 -12.27
C ARG A 140 8.92 -0.36 -11.71
N ILE A 141 7.80 -1.05 -11.86
CA ILE A 141 7.62 -2.43 -11.41
C ILE A 141 6.88 -3.26 -12.45
N SER A 142 7.25 -4.54 -12.58
CA SER A 142 6.57 -5.49 -13.46
C SER A 142 5.39 -6.18 -12.75
N GLN A 143 4.42 -6.68 -13.53
CA GLN A 143 3.31 -7.46 -13.03
C GLN A 143 3.76 -8.71 -12.25
N ASN A 144 4.84 -9.35 -12.71
CA ASN A 144 5.42 -10.51 -12.04
C ASN A 144 5.95 -10.15 -10.65
N LYS A 145 6.63 -9.00 -10.52
CA LYS A 145 7.17 -8.56 -9.24
C LYS A 145 6.07 -8.19 -8.25
N ILE A 146 4.98 -7.57 -8.70
CA ILE A 146 3.79 -7.31 -7.86
C ILE A 146 3.20 -8.63 -7.34
N THR A 147 3.07 -9.61 -8.22
CA THR A 147 2.54 -10.94 -7.86
C THR A 147 3.46 -11.65 -6.85
N GLU A 148 4.78 -11.52 -7.02
CA GLU A 148 5.78 -12.02 -6.05
C GLU A 148 5.62 -11.35 -4.68
N THR A 149 5.43 -10.02 -4.65
CA THR A 149 5.18 -9.26 -3.41
C THR A 149 3.92 -9.75 -2.69
N ILE A 150 2.81 -9.93 -3.41
CA ILE A 150 1.55 -10.39 -2.81
C ILE A 150 1.71 -11.79 -2.23
N ARG A 151 2.35 -12.71 -2.95
CA ARG A 151 2.62 -14.07 -2.47
C ARG A 151 3.43 -14.03 -1.18
N TYR A 152 4.51 -13.24 -1.15
CA TYR A 152 5.33 -13.06 0.05
C TYR A 152 4.50 -12.56 1.24
N VAL A 153 3.66 -11.55 1.02
CA VAL A 153 2.79 -10.99 2.07
C VAL A 153 1.78 -12.02 2.56
N GLN A 154 1.15 -12.79 1.68
CA GLN A 154 0.21 -13.84 2.06
C GLN A 154 0.88 -14.95 2.89
N GLU A 155 2.09 -15.37 2.49
CA GLU A 155 2.89 -16.34 3.24
C GLU A 155 3.22 -15.82 4.64
N LYS A 156 3.66 -14.56 4.76
CA LYS A 156 3.96 -13.93 6.05
C LYS A 156 2.73 -13.78 6.94
N ILE A 157 1.59 -13.36 6.39
CA ILE A 157 0.32 -13.31 7.13
C ILE A 157 -0.03 -14.70 7.66
N LYS A 158 0.09 -15.75 6.83
CA LYS A 158 -0.19 -17.12 7.25
C LYS A 158 0.74 -17.58 8.38
N GLU A 159 2.04 -17.31 8.29
CA GLU A 159 3.01 -17.59 9.36
C GLU A 159 2.62 -16.89 10.66
N ILE A 160 2.30 -15.60 10.60
CA ILE A 160 1.89 -14.79 11.76
C ILE A 160 0.64 -15.37 12.43
N LEU A 161 -0.37 -15.72 11.62
CA LEU A 161 -1.66 -16.24 12.12
C LEU A 161 -1.56 -17.69 12.64
N SER A 162 -0.65 -18.49 12.08
CA SER A 162 -0.51 -19.90 12.47
C SER A 162 -0.09 -20.07 13.93
N ASN A 163 0.62 -19.09 14.50
CA ASN A 163 1.02 -19.05 15.90
C ASN A 163 -0.14 -18.78 16.88
N LYS A 164 -1.34 -18.47 16.36
CA LYS A 164 -2.55 -18.13 17.14
C LYS A 164 -3.74 -19.04 16.84
N SER A 165 -3.56 -20.07 16.02
CA SER A 165 -4.61 -21.08 15.76
C SER A 165 -4.72 -22.03 16.96
N LEU A 166 -5.32 -21.56 18.04
CA LEU A 166 -5.78 -22.31 19.22
C LEU A 166 -7.21 -21.89 19.56
#